data_AF-A0A7X1L496-F1
#
_entry.id   AF-A0A7X1L496-F1
#
_cell.length_a   1.000
_cell.length_b   1.000
_cell.length_c   1.000
_cell.angle_alpha   90.00
_cell.angle_beta   90.00
_cell.angle_gamma   90.00
#
_symmetry.space_group_name_H-M   'P 1'
#
loop_
_entity.id
_entity.type
_entity.pdbx_description
1 polymer ?
#
loop_
_entity_poly.entity_id
_entity_poly.type
_entity_poly.pdbx_seq_one_letter_code
_entity_poly.pdbx_strand_id
1 'polypeptide(L)'
;MPKSCNHQPGSPKRALKQPKQPDRRYADKPSRFTLVVGAGLSFLLILGMTVLDKALKTPEAPAGIISFELTGTLAGAEKIMGSWDGPARIQAGISLGIDFFFLVAYACTLAAACRMVAARLRPRRPWMGTLGCLMAGGAWCAACLDTVENMALIQLLIGRGEGWHAVLASGCAWLKFGLVSGVLAYLFLGAALVFLRPATVS
;
A
#
# COMPACT_ATOMS: atom_id res chain seq x y z
N MET A 1 -64.05 41.93 -31.96
CA MET A 1 -62.73 41.48 -32.44
C MET A 1 -61.67 42.45 -31.91
N PRO A 2 -60.46 42.02 -31.52
CA PRO A 2 -60.15 41.19 -30.36
C PRO A 2 -59.29 41.93 -29.29
N LYS A 3 -59.10 41.24 -28.16
CA LYS A 3 -58.42 41.69 -26.92
C LYS A 3 -56.95 42.05 -27.13
N SER A 4 -56.51 43.12 -26.45
CA SER A 4 -55.11 43.52 -26.29
C SER A 4 -54.33 42.41 -25.54
N CYS A 5 -53.35 41.80 -26.20
CA CYS A 5 -52.43 40.85 -25.59
C CYS A 5 -51.26 41.60 -24.95
N ASN A 6 -51.20 41.52 -23.63
CA ASN A 6 -50.13 42.03 -22.78
C ASN A 6 -48.83 41.24 -23.06
N HIS A 7 -47.78 41.91 -23.53
CA HIS A 7 -46.47 41.29 -23.78
C HIS A 7 -45.57 41.54 -22.56
N GLN A 8 -45.36 40.53 -21.72
CA GLN A 8 -44.33 40.59 -20.69
C GLN A 8 -42.95 40.28 -21.30
N PRO A 9 -41.88 41.06 -20.99
CA PRO A 9 -40.53 40.73 -21.40
C PRO A 9 -39.98 39.56 -20.57
N GLY A 10 -39.38 38.59 -21.26
CA GLY A 10 -38.77 37.41 -20.64
C GLY A 10 -37.69 37.78 -19.62
N SER A 11 -37.70 37.07 -18.49
CA SER A 11 -36.68 37.19 -17.45
C SER A 11 -35.29 36.80 -18.00
N PRO A 12 -34.23 37.54 -17.63
CA PRO A 12 -32.89 37.18 -18.06
C PRO A 12 -32.47 35.88 -17.37
N LYS A 13 -32.15 34.85 -18.16
CA LYS A 13 -31.55 33.60 -17.68
C LYS A 13 -30.27 33.94 -16.92
N ARG A 14 -30.33 33.87 -15.59
CA ARG A 14 -29.19 34.01 -14.69
C ARG A 14 -28.15 32.98 -15.10
N ALA A 15 -27.08 33.43 -15.75
CA ALA A 15 -25.94 32.57 -16.08
C ALA A 15 -25.38 32.02 -14.76
N LEU A 16 -25.71 30.76 -14.45
CA LEU A 16 -25.11 30.02 -13.37
C LEU A 16 -23.61 29.90 -13.68
N LYS A 17 -22.83 30.76 -13.03
CA LYS A 17 -21.37 30.75 -13.08
C LYS A 17 -20.94 29.37 -12.60
N GLN A 18 -20.50 28.51 -13.53
CA GLN A 18 -20.01 27.18 -13.17
C GLN A 18 -18.89 27.35 -12.12
N PRO A 19 -18.92 26.59 -11.02
CA PRO A 19 -17.92 26.71 -9.98
C PRO A 19 -16.55 26.46 -10.60
N LYS A 20 -15.65 27.44 -10.46
CA LYS A 20 -14.28 27.37 -10.95
C LYS A 20 -13.60 26.22 -10.21
N GLN A 21 -13.51 25.07 -10.87
CA GLN A 21 -12.98 23.86 -10.28
C GLN A 21 -11.55 24.14 -9.82
N PRO A 22 -11.19 23.90 -8.55
CA PRO A 22 -9.88 24.26 -8.03
C PRO A 22 -8.79 23.62 -8.89
N ASP A 23 -7.70 24.37 -9.13
CA ASP A 23 -6.62 23.91 -9.98
C ASP A 23 -6.11 22.54 -9.48
N ARG A 24 -6.33 21.49 -10.28
CA ARG A 24 -5.93 20.12 -9.95
C ARG A 24 -4.45 20.02 -9.59
N ARG A 25 -3.61 20.94 -10.10
CA ARG A 25 -2.19 21.02 -9.73
C ARG A 25 -1.96 21.32 -8.26
N TYR A 26 -2.85 22.04 -7.58
CA TYR A 26 -2.70 22.36 -6.16
C TYR A 26 -3.12 21.20 -5.25
N ALA A 27 -4.17 20.45 -5.64
CA ALA A 27 -4.65 19.27 -4.90
C ALA A 27 -3.65 18.09 -4.92
N ASP A 28 -2.83 17.97 -5.97
CA ASP A 28 -1.88 16.87 -6.14
C ASP A 28 -0.54 17.06 -5.41
N LYS A 29 -0.19 18.29 -5.00
CA LYS A 29 1.11 18.61 -4.36
C LYS A 29 1.39 17.79 -3.09
N PRO A 30 0.50 17.72 -2.08
CA PRO A 30 0.77 16.96 -0.86
C PRO A 30 0.96 15.47 -1.17
N SER A 31 0.13 14.90 -2.06
CA SER A 31 0.22 13.49 -2.46
C SER A 31 1.55 13.16 -3.16
N ARG A 32 2.09 14.07 -3.98
CA ARG A 32 3.39 13.89 -4.65
C ARG A 32 4.54 13.93 -3.66
N PHE A 33 4.52 14.86 -2.70
CA PHE A 33 5.53 14.93 -1.66
C PHE A 33 5.52 13.66 -0.80
N THR A 34 4.35 13.23 -0.32
CA THR A 34 4.19 11.97 0.41
C THR A 34 4.69 10.78 -0.40
N LEU A 35 4.38 10.72 -1.70
CA LEU A 35 4.85 9.64 -2.57
C LEU A 35 6.37 9.59 -2.67
N VAL A 36 7.03 10.72 -2.95
CA VAL A 36 8.49 10.76 -3.15
C VAL A 36 9.24 10.48 -1.86
N VAL A 37 8.87 11.16 -0.77
CA VAL A 37 9.49 10.98 0.54
C VAL A 37 9.22 9.57 1.06
N GLY A 38 7.97 9.12 0.98
CA GLY A 38 7.58 7.77 1.39
C GLY A 38 8.32 6.70 0.59
N ALA A 39 8.39 6.81 -0.74
CA ALA A 39 9.09 5.84 -1.57
C ALA A 39 10.60 5.81 -1.28
N GLY A 40 11.22 6.98 -1.09
CA GLY A 40 12.64 7.07 -0.73
C GLY A 40 12.92 6.44 0.63
N LEU A 41 12.07 6.70 1.63
CA LEU A 41 12.17 6.11 2.95
C LEU A 41 11.93 4.58 2.91
N SER A 42 10.88 4.12 2.24
CA SER A 42 10.61 2.69 2.05
C SER A 42 11.79 1.98 1.38
N PHE A 43 12.38 2.58 0.35
CA PHE A 43 13.56 2.02 -0.31
C PHE A 43 14.75 1.90 0.64
N LEU A 44 15.06 2.95 1.41
CA LEU A 44 16.14 2.93 2.40
C LEU A 44 15.93 1.84 3.47
N LEU A 45 14.70 1.71 3.98
CA LEU A 45 14.34 0.71 4.97
C LEU A 45 14.47 -0.72 4.41
N ILE A 46 13.99 -0.96 3.19
CA ILE A 46 14.17 -2.25 2.48
C ILE A 46 15.66 -2.58 2.35
N LEU A 47 16.51 -1.62 1.98
CA LEU A 47 17.95 -1.85 1.88
C LEU A 47 18.56 -2.26 3.24
N GLY A 48 18.21 -1.55 4.31
CA GLY A 48 18.65 -1.88 5.66
C GLY A 48 18.23 -3.29 6.07
N MET A 49 16.96 -3.64 5.89
CA MET A 49 16.44 -4.97 6.22
C MET A 49 17.05 -6.06 5.34
N THR A 50 17.30 -5.80 4.06
CA THR A 50 17.97 -6.76 3.16
C THR A 50 19.41 -7.06 3.60
N VAL A 51 20.10 -6.10 4.23
CA VAL A 51 21.43 -6.32 4.80
C VAL A 51 21.35 -7.22 6.04
N LEU A 52 20.37 -6.97 6.93
CA LEU A 52 20.13 -7.79 8.12
C LEU A 52 19.70 -9.22 7.75
N ASP A 53 18.85 -9.35 6.73
CA ASP A 53 18.29 -10.63 6.28
C ASP A 53 19.35 -11.60 5.74
N LYS A 54 20.54 -11.11 5.34
CA LYS A 54 21.64 -11.98 4.88
C LYS A 54 22.05 -13.01 5.92
N ALA A 55 22.06 -12.65 7.21
CA ALA A 55 22.41 -13.59 8.27
C ALA A 55 21.29 -14.59 8.60
N LEU A 56 20.07 -14.33 8.11
CA LEU A 56 18.90 -15.16 8.37
C LEU A 56 18.73 -16.28 7.34
N LYS A 57 19.47 -16.23 6.22
CA LYS A 57 19.36 -17.20 5.14
C LYS A 57 20.13 -18.48 5.47
N THR A 58 19.37 -19.54 5.75
CA THR A 58 19.87 -20.88 6.07
C THR A 58 19.13 -21.93 5.23
N PRO A 59 19.55 -23.20 5.22
CA PRO A 59 18.78 -24.27 4.59
C PRO A 59 17.35 -24.40 5.15
N GLU A 60 17.17 -24.08 6.43
CA GLU A 60 15.87 -24.08 7.12
C GLU A 60 15.05 -22.82 6.82
N ALA A 61 15.71 -21.69 6.53
CA ALA A 61 15.11 -20.41 6.21
C ALA A 61 15.70 -19.83 4.91
N PRO A 62 15.42 -20.42 3.73
CA PRO A 62 16.04 -20.00 2.47
C PRO A 62 15.67 -18.58 2.04
N ALA A 63 14.52 -18.08 2.50
CA ALA A 63 14.05 -16.72 2.28
C ALA A 63 14.25 -15.81 3.52
N GLY A 64 15.09 -16.23 4.48
CA GLY A 64 15.38 -15.45 5.68
C GLY A 64 14.14 -15.22 6.53
N ILE A 65 13.86 -13.97 6.87
CA ILE A 65 12.71 -13.59 7.70
C ILE A 65 11.38 -14.03 7.05
N ILE A 66 11.26 -14.01 5.72
CA ILE A 66 10.05 -14.44 5.02
C ILE A 66 9.76 -15.93 5.24
N SER A 67 10.79 -16.77 5.37
CA SER A 67 10.59 -18.19 5.72
C SER A 67 9.96 -18.34 7.12
N PHE A 68 10.32 -17.44 8.04
CA PHE A 68 9.77 -17.41 9.39
C PHE A 68 8.32 -16.91 9.42
N GLU A 69 8.00 -15.88 8.64
CA GLU A 69 6.62 -15.39 8.44
C GLU A 69 5.70 -16.50 7.93
N LEU A 70 6.15 -17.29 6.96
CA LEU A 70 5.30 -18.23 6.23
C LEU A 70 5.21 -19.62 6.85
N THR A 71 6.05 -19.97 7.82
CA THR A 71 6.18 -21.35 8.33
C THR A 71 4.88 -21.92 8.93
N GLY A 72 4.01 -21.08 9.51
CA GLY A 72 2.67 -21.44 9.96
C GLY A 72 2.57 -22.47 11.10
N THR A 73 3.70 -22.95 11.63
CA THR A 73 3.73 -23.99 12.67
C THR A 73 4.81 -23.68 13.71
N LEU A 74 4.57 -24.07 14.97
CA LEU A 74 5.56 -23.86 16.04
C LEU A 74 6.85 -24.63 15.76
N ALA A 75 6.75 -25.91 15.38
CA ALA A 75 7.91 -26.74 15.08
C ALA A 75 8.75 -26.17 13.92
N GLY A 76 8.10 -25.61 12.89
CA GLY A 76 8.81 -24.96 11.79
C GLY A 76 9.49 -23.65 12.22
N ALA A 77 8.80 -22.84 13.03
CA ALA A 77 9.36 -21.64 13.64
C ALA A 77 10.58 -21.95 14.52
N GLU A 78 10.50 -22.97 15.37
CA GLU A 78 11.60 -23.43 16.22
C GLU A 78 12.77 -23.97 15.40
N LYS A 79 12.50 -24.72 14.33
CA LYS A 79 13.53 -25.22 13.42
C LYS A 79 14.28 -24.07 12.73
N ILE A 80 13.56 -23.05 12.27
CA ILE A 80 14.14 -21.85 11.67
C ILE A 80 14.98 -21.10 12.71
N MET A 81 14.41 -20.80 13.89
CA MET A 81 15.14 -20.09 14.95
C MET A 81 16.36 -20.86 15.45
N GLY A 82 16.29 -22.19 15.45
CA GLY A 82 17.41 -23.08 15.81
C GLY A 82 18.53 -23.08 14.78
N SER A 83 18.26 -22.68 13.53
CA SER A 83 19.28 -22.49 12.50
C SER A 83 20.02 -21.14 12.61
N TRP A 84 19.49 -20.20 13.40
CA TRP A 84 20.07 -18.87 13.60
C TRP A 84 20.96 -18.83 14.85
N ASP A 85 22.20 -18.39 14.69
CA ASP A 85 23.10 -18.14 15.80
C ASP A 85 22.68 -16.89 16.61
N GLY A 86 23.37 -16.64 17.72
CA GLY A 86 23.07 -15.49 18.60
C GLY A 86 22.98 -14.15 17.85
N PRO A 87 24.02 -13.77 17.07
CA PRO A 87 23.99 -12.58 16.24
C PRO A 87 22.84 -12.55 15.22
N ALA A 88 22.55 -13.64 14.51
CA ALA A 88 21.46 -13.71 13.54
C ALA A 88 20.10 -13.50 14.21
N ARG A 89 19.86 -14.07 15.40
CA ARG A 89 18.61 -13.83 16.16
C ARG A 89 18.44 -12.38 16.59
N ILE A 90 19.53 -11.69 16.95
CA ILE A 90 19.50 -10.25 17.22
C ILE A 90 19.15 -9.47 15.95
N GLN A 91 19.75 -9.83 14.81
CA GLN A 91 19.43 -9.20 13.52
C GLN A 91 17.98 -9.41 13.09
N ALA A 92 17.41 -10.60 13.34
CA ALA A 92 15.97 -10.84 13.13
C ALA A 92 15.12 -9.90 13.98
N GLY A 93 15.45 -9.74 15.27
CA GLY A 93 14.74 -8.82 16.17
C GLY A 93 14.85 -7.36 15.73
N ILE A 94 16.03 -6.92 15.30
CA ILE A 94 16.23 -5.57 14.75
C ILE A 94 15.42 -5.40 13.45
N SER A 95 15.43 -6.41 12.56
CA SER A 95 14.69 -6.37 11.31
C SER A 95 13.18 -6.21 11.57
N LEU A 96 12.60 -7.00 12.47
CA LEU A 96 11.19 -6.88 12.87
C LEU A 96 10.88 -5.50 13.49
N GLY A 97 11.81 -4.95 14.27
CA GLY A 97 11.66 -3.60 14.83
C GLY A 97 11.68 -2.49 13.77
N ILE A 98 12.59 -2.59 12.80
CA ILE A 98 12.66 -1.67 11.65
C ILE A 98 11.40 -1.79 10.79
N ASP A 99 10.84 -2.99 10.69
CA ASP A 99 9.69 -3.26 9.82
C ASP A 99 8.47 -2.42 10.21
N PHE A 100 8.24 -2.14 11.51
CA PHE A 100 7.19 -1.20 11.96
C PHE A 100 7.26 0.19 11.30
N PHE A 101 8.47 0.71 11.06
CA PHE A 101 8.65 1.98 10.34
C PHE A 101 8.40 1.80 8.85
N PHE A 102 8.78 0.65 8.30
CA PHE A 102 8.51 0.30 6.91
C PHE A 102 7.00 0.21 6.66
N LEU A 103 6.21 -0.35 7.59
CA LEU A 103 4.74 -0.44 7.49
C LEU A 103 4.10 0.90 7.15
N VAL A 104 4.45 1.93 7.93
CA VAL A 104 3.92 3.28 7.76
C VAL A 104 4.40 3.90 6.46
N ALA A 105 5.68 3.74 6.15
CA ALA A 105 6.29 4.31 4.94
C ALA A 105 5.67 3.70 3.67
N TYR A 106 5.57 2.38 3.58
CA TYR A 106 5.04 1.72 2.38
C TYR A 106 3.53 1.94 2.26
N ALA A 107 2.75 1.88 3.35
CA ALA A 107 1.31 2.11 3.30
C ALA A 107 0.99 3.53 2.82
N CYS A 108 1.70 4.54 3.33
CA CYS A 108 1.59 5.92 2.86
C CYS A 108 1.91 6.02 1.36
N THR A 109 3.01 5.42 0.94
CA THR A 109 3.49 5.45 -0.45
C THR A 109 2.49 4.83 -1.40
N LEU A 110 2.07 3.59 -1.14
CA LEU A 110 1.13 2.85 -1.97
C LEU A 110 -0.25 3.54 -2.00
N ALA A 111 -0.75 4.01 -0.86
CA ALA A 111 -2.03 4.72 -0.80
C ALA A 111 -1.98 6.04 -1.59
N ALA A 112 -0.90 6.81 -1.46
CA ALA A 112 -0.72 8.05 -2.24
C ALA A 112 -0.64 7.76 -3.75
N ALA A 113 0.14 6.75 -4.15
CA ALA A 113 0.23 6.32 -5.54
C ALA A 113 -1.14 5.93 -6.10
N CYS A 114 -1.90 5.11 -5.37
CA CYS A 114 -3.23 4.66 -5.78
C CYS A 114 -4.19 5.83 -5.97
N ARG A 115 -4.22 6.78 -5.04
CA ARG A 115 -5.05 7.99 -5.15
C ARG A 115 -4.66 8.86 -6.34
N MET A 116 -3.37 9.01 -6.62
CA MET A 116 -2.89 9.79 -7.78
C MET A 116 -3.29 9.13 -9.11
N VAL A 117 -3.13 7.81 -9.23
CA VAL A 117 -3.56 7.05 -10.41
C VAL A 117 -5.09 7.14 -10.55
N ALA A 118 -5.83 6.94 -9.46
CA ALA A 118 -7.29 7.06 -9.43
C ALA A 118 -7.76 8.43 -9.92
N ALA A 119 -7.17 9.52 -9.41
CA ALA A 119 -7.53 10.89 -9.79
C ALA A 119 -7.33 11.17 -11.28
N ARG A 120 -6.27 10.60 -11.88
CA ARG A 120 -5.98 10.75 -13.32
C ARG A 120 -6.92 9.93 -14.20
N LEU A 121 -7.30 8.73 -13.76
CA LEU A 121 -8.15 7.83 -14.55
C LEU A 121 -9.64 8.10 -14.37
N ARG A 122 -10.08 8.59 -13.21
CA ARG A 122 -11.50 8.80 -12.85
C ARG A 122 -12.33 9.54 -13.92
N PRO A 123 -11.86 10.63 -14.56
CA PRO A 123 -12.65 11.34 -15.57
C PRO A 123 -12.98 10.51 -16.83
N ARG A 124 -12.19 9.47 -17.12
CA ARG A 124 -12.35 8.65 -18.33
C ARG A 124 -12.77 7.21 -18.02
N ARG A 125 -12.41 6.70 -16.85
CA ARG A 125 -12.69 5.35 -16.37
C ARG A 125 -13.13 5.46 -14.90
N PRO A 126 -14.39 5.82 -14.62
CA PRO A 126 -14.86 6.06 -13.24
C PRO A 126 -14.63 4.86 -12.32
N TRP A 127 -14.84 3.64 -12.82
CA TRP A 127 -14.56 2.40 -12.10
C TRP A 127 -13.09 2.26 -11.65
N MET A 128 -12.13 2.82 -12.41
CA MET A 128 -10.72 2.88 -12.01
C MET A 128 -10.40 3.92 -10.96
N GLY A 129 -11.21 4.97 -10.89
CA GLY A 129 -11.17 5.90 -9.77
C GLY A 129 -11.59 5.20 -8.48
N THR A 130 -12.72 4.49 -8.51
CA THR A 130 -13.24 3.76 -7.34
C THR A 130 -12.29 2.64 -6.89
N LEU A 131 -11.79 1.83 -7.85
CA LEU A 131 -10.86 0.75 -7.52
C LEU A 131 -9.58 1.29 -6.88
N GLY A 132 -9.04 2.42 -7.34
CA GLY A 132 -7.84 3.00 -6.71
C GLY A 132 -8.07 3.52 -5.30
N CYS A 133 -9.25 4.05 -4.98
CA CYS A 133 -9.61 4.37 -3.60
C CYS A 133 -9.69 3.11 -2.73
N LEU A 134 -10.26 2.02 -3.25
CA LEU A 134 -10.30 0.73 -2.57
C LEU A 134 -8.89 0.17 -2.33
N MET A 135 -8.03 0.19 -3.34
CA MET A 135 -6.63 -0.25 -3.23
C MET A 135 -5.82 0.62 -2.27
N ALA A 136 -6.09 1.92 -2.20
CA ALA A 136 -5.46 2.79 -1.21
C ALA A 136 -5.85 2.40 0.23
N GLY A 137 -7.09 1.97 0.46
CA GLY A 137 -7.52 1.35 1.72
C GLY A 137 -6.85 -0.01 1.96
N GLY A 138 -6.77 -0.84 0.90
CA GLY A 138 -6.11 -2.15 0.94
C GLY A 138 -4.64 -2.08 1.38
N ALA A 139 -3.91 -1.04 0.99
CA ALA A 139 -2.54 -0.81 1.46
C ALA A 139 -2.45 -0.61 2.99
N TRP A 140 -3.40 0.11 3.59
CA TRP A 140 -3.47 0.27 5.04
C TRP A 140 -3.95 -1.00 5.73
N CYS A 141 -4.91 -1.73 5.15
CA CYS A 141 -5.30 -3.04 5.65
C CYS A 141 -4.12 -4.03 5.67
N ALA A 142 -3.28 -4.01 4.63
CA ALA A 142 -2.06 -4.81 4.58
C ALA A 142 -1.11 -4.44 5.73
N ALA A 143 -0.88 -3.15 6.00
CA ALA A 143 -0.02 -2.71 7.11
C ALA A 143 -0.55 -3.09 8.50
N CYS A 144 -1.87 -3.11 8.68
CA CYS A 144 -2.47 -3.63 9.92
C CYS A 144 -2.23 -5.14 10.07
N LEU A 145 -2.36 -5.92 9.00
CA LEU A 145 -2.05 -7.36 9.03
C LEU A 145 -0.57 -7.60 9.32
N ASP A 146 0.31 -6.84 8.69
CA ASP A 146 1.76 -6.85 8.90
C ASP A 146 2.13 -6.53 10.35
N THR A 147 1.43 -5.58 10.98
CA THR A 147 1.58 -5.26 12.40
C THR A 147 1.29 -6.47 13.29
N VAL A 148 0.16 -7.16 13.06
CA VAL A 148 -0.25 -8.34 13.83
C VAL A 148 0.73 -9.50 13.61
N GLU A 149 1.17 -9.66 12.37
CA GLU A 149 2.15 -10.66 11.97
C GLU A 149 3.50 -10.46 12.68
N ASN A 150 4.08 -9.26 12.59
CA ASN A 150 5.31 -8.89 13.29
C ASN A 150 5.23 -9.07 14.81
N MET A 151 4.10 -8.71 15.42
CA MET A 151 3.89 -8.95 16.84
C MET A 151 3.91 -10.45 17.17
N ALA A 152 3.26 -11.28 16.37
CA ALA A 152 3.25 -12.73 16.57
C ALA A 152 4.66 -13.34 16.39
N LEU A 153 5.43 -12.88 15.40
CA LEU A 153 6.83 -13.30 15.20
C LEU A 153 7.74 -12.87 16.35
N ILE A 154 7.57 -11.65 16.89
CA ILE A 154 8.35 -11.21 18.06
C ILE A 154 8.10 -12.13 19.24
N GLN A 155 6.85 -12.52 19.49
CA GLN A 155 6.51 -13.45 20.58
C GLN A 155 7.21 -14.81 20.42
N LEU A 156 7.22 -15.36 19.19
CA LEU A 156 7.97 -16.58 18.88
C LEU A 156 9.48 -16.38 19.09
N LEU A 157 10.04 -15.27 18.60
CA LEU A 157 11.47 -14.98 18.65
C LEU A 157 12.01 -14.89 20.09
N ILE A 158 11.24 -14.29 21.00
CA ILE A 158 11.60 -14.16 22.42
C ILE A 158 11.26 -15.40 23.27
N GLY A 159 10.79 -16.49 22.63
CA GLY A 159 10.48 -17.76 23.31
C GLY A 159 9.20 -17.73 24.15
N ARG A 160 8.29 -16.78 23.92
CA ARG A 160 6.97 -16.70 24.56
C ARG A 160 5.82 -17.13 23.65
N GLY A 161 6.13 -17.38 22.38
CA GLY A 161 5.16 -17.75 21.37
C GLY A 161 4.75 -19.21 21.48
N GLU A 162 3.48 -19.45 21.16
CA GLU A 162 2.86 -20.77 21.07
C GLU A 162 2.44 -21.04 19.62
N GLY A 163 1.96 -22.25 19.31
CA GLY A 163 1.58 -22.62 17.94
C GLY A 163 0.57 -21.70 17.26
N TRP A 164 -0.36 -21.10 18.01
CA TRP A 164 -1.30 -20.15 17.44
C TRP A 164 -0.64 -18.86 16.94
N HIS A 165 0.50 -18.44 17.50
CA HIS A 165 1.24 -17.28 17.03
C HIS A 165 1.82 -17.55 15.63
N ALA A 166 2.36 -18.75 15.40
CA ALA A 166 2.90 -19.12 14.08
C ALA A 166 1.80 -19.18 13.01
N VAL A 167 0.62 -19.72 13.36
CA VAL A 167 -0.56 -19.73 12.47
C VAL A 167 -1.04 -18.32 12.20
N LEU A 168 -1.11 -17.46 13.22
CA LEU A 168 -1.52 -16.07 13.08
C LEU A 168 -0.57 -15.29 12.19
N ALA A 169 0.74 -15.41 12.41
CA ALA A 169 1.76 -14.77 11.59
C ALA A 169 1.61 -15.18 10.11
N SER A 170 1.58 -16.49 9.83
CA SER A 170 1.46 -17.00 8.46
C SER A 170 0.14 -16.60 7.79
N GLY A 171 -0.97 -16.65 8.53
CA GLY A 171 -2.28 -16.21 8.02
C GLY A 171 -2.28 -14.72 7.64
N CYS A 172 -1.76 -13.86 8.53
CA CYS A 172 -1.60 -12.44 8.24
C CYS A 172 -0.62 -12.20 7.08
N ALA A 173 0.47 -12.95 7.00
CA ALA A 173 1.46 -12.86 5.92
C ALA A 173 0.86 -13.18 4.55
N TRP A 174 0.09 -14.28 4.43
CA TRP A 174 -0.57 -14.61 3.16
C TRP A 174 -1.59 -13.54 2.74
N LEU A 175 -2.37 -13.03 3.70
CA LEU A 175 -3.36 -11.98 3.43
C LEU A 175 -2.70 -10.65 3.05
N LYS A 176 -1.62 -10.23 3.75
CA LYS A 176 -0.88 -9.00 3.44
C LYS A 176 -0.26 -9.08 2.05
N PHE A 177 0.39 -10.20 1.70
CA PHE A 177 1.00 -10.37 0.38
C PHE A 177 -0.04 -10.36 -0.74
N GLY A 178 -1.22 -10.96 -0.52
CA GLY A 178 -2.33 -10.89 -1.46
C GLY A 178 -2.83 -9.45 -1.68
N LEU A 179 -3.03 -8.68 -0.59
CA LEU A 179 -3.44 -7.28 -0.68
C LEU A 179 -2.40 -6.40 -1.37
N VAL A 180 -1.13 -6.48 -0.96
CA VAL A 180 -0.04 -5.72 -1.56
C VAL A 180 0.09 -6.05 -3.06
N SER A 181 -0.02 -7.32 -3.43
CA SER A 181 -0.01 -7.74 -4.84
C SER A 181 -1.16 -7.11 -5.64
N GLY A 182 -2.38 -7.09 -5.09
CA GLY A 182 -3.52 -6.42 -5.73
C GLY A 182 -3.30 -4.91 -5.91
N VAL A 183 -2.75 -4.25 -4.90
CA VAL A 183 -2.38 -2.83 -4.94
C VAL A 183 -1.34 -2.57 -6.02
N LEU A 184 -0.27 -3.37 -6.07
CA LEU A 184 0.77 -3.24 -7.09
C LEU A 184 0.22 -3.50 -8.49
N ALA A 185 -0.61 -4.53 -8.68
CA ALA A 185 -1.25 -4.82 -9.96
C ALA A 185 -2.10 -3.64 -10.46
N TYR A 186 -2.89 -3.02 -9.57
CA TYR A 186 -3.63 -1.80 -9.88
C TYR A 186 -2.69 -0.66 -10.30
N LEU A 187 -1.59 -0.44 -9.58
CA LEU A 187 -0.64 0.63 -9.88
C LEU A 187 0.04 0.42 -11.23
N PHE A 188 0.47 -0.80 -11.55
CA PHE A 188 1.08 -1.12 -12.85
C PHE A 188 0.10 -0.93 -14.00
N LEU A 189 -1.11 -1.51 -13.89
CA LEU A 189 -2.16 -1.34 -14.90
C LEU A 189 -2.53 0.13 -15.07
N GLY A 190 -2.73 0.84 -13.96
CA GLY A 190 -3.10 2.24 -13.97
C GLY A 190 -2.01 3.14 -14.54
N ALA A 191 -0.74 2.87 -14.23
CA ALA A 191 0.40 3.58 -14.83
C ALA A 191 0.46 3.32 -16.34
N ALA A 192 0.34 2.07 -16.79
CA ALA A 192 0.30 1.72 -18.20
C ALA A 192 -0.81 2.49 -18.94
N LEU A 193 -2.03 2.53 -18.39
CA LEU A 193 -3.16 3.27 -18.96
C LEU A 193 -2.97 4.80 -18.96
N VAL A 194 -2.16 5.33 -18.06
CA VAL A 194 -1.82 6.75 -17.99
C VAL A 194 -0.73 7.12 -19.00
N PHE A 195 0.31 6.29 -19.15
CA PHE A 195 1.52 6.61 -19.91
C PHE A 195 1.55 6.04 -21.34
N LEU A 196 0.97 4.86 -21.61
CA LEU A 196 0.99 4.22 -22.93
C LEU A 196 -0.05 4.81 -23.90
N ARG A 197 -0.41 6.09 -23.74
CA ARG A 197 -1.33 6.71 -24.69
C ARG A 197 -0.62 6.97 -26.02
N PRO A 198 -1.16 6.47 -27.15
CA PRO A 198 -0.77 7.01 -28.45
C PRO A 198 -1.14 8.50 -28.46
N ALA A 199 -0.22 9.33 -28.93
CA ALA A 199 -0.50 10.72 -29.22
C ALA A 199 -1.71 10.75 -30.16
N THR A 200 -2.83 11.28 -29.69
CA THR A 200 -3.97 11.56 -30.57
C THR A 200 -3.48 12.58 -31.60
N VAL A 201 -3.18 12.11 -32.81
CA VAL A 201 -2.96 12.95 -33.98
C VAL A 201 -4.24 13.77 -34.13
N SER A 202 -4.11 15.09 -33.97
CA SER A 202 -5.17 16.07 -34.20
C SER A 202 -5.46 16.23 -35.69
#